data_AF-T5AI81-F1
#
_entry.id   AF-T5AI81-F1
#
_cell.length_a   1.000
_cell.length_b   1.000
_cell.length_c   1.000
_cell.angle_alpha   90.00
_cell.angle_beta   90.00
_cell.angle_gamma   90.00
#
_symmetry.space_group_name_H-M   'P 1'
#
loop_
_entity.id
_entity.type
_entity.pdbx_description
1 polymer ?
#
loop_
_entity_poly.entity_id
_entity_poly.type
_entity_poly.pdbx_seq_one_letter_code
_entity_poly.pdbx_strand_id
1 'polypeptide(L)'
;MTAGETLQLPDDPILKALLLAAQRASPSETVVHDVFGFEKSYPQLLGDVRRMRQVLLSRLPPLSTNGRGILCADVQNMAVLTRSAYEFLVAFFAIRAIGAVCMPLASGVFPEEAQYILSRAKATYLLVGGERLDKGEAIRAYIDEHGSPEPLTLLPISSDASPWSIAHTSIDETAQTDPNGPGLIMFTSGTTGRPKGVVLPRRCLAEAAPAEPGSVTISHRPTHWIGGLRDTIVPVVTGIKLFALGEKASAADVLQAFGQYGITHAAFSPPILRQMRDLLTGQGGEMSKEERAKWSGRFKALGTIRCSAGVLEPSATRFWTHLTGLAFENMYGATELGGIAIRGSPTMQRSIGAPTPGVKVKLSEGSSGEMIIQSPYMFLYYLDNEDMTRAALDPDGYYKTGDLAELKNGEYVFHGRASSDYILCGILRIPMVEVESSLMDLPYIAEACVVGVPDYTAIQLCGALVRLKKHTQQQITLARIRSDLAARLPLYMLPTVLRLLKEGEHLLRNHAGKLKKQDILGEYFGSADGKPTCRVSPDIEQCARPNLVWAGSKPWDSGGLQRAP
;
A
#
# COMPACT_ATOMS: atom_id res chain seq x y z
N MET A 1 26.13 -2.29 -33.84
CA MET A 1 25.21 -3.44 -34.00
C MET A 1 25.96 -4.53 -34.75
N THR A 2 26.28 -5.64 -34.10
CA THR A 2 26.66 -6.88 -34.78
C THR A 2 25.37 -7.48 -35.35
N ALA A 3 25.27 -7.55 -36.67
CA ALA A 3 24.11 -8.11 -37.35
C ALA A 3 23.94 -9.59 -36.93
N GLY A 4 22.83 -9.92 -36.28
CA GLY A 4 22.43 -11.31 -35.96
C GLY A 4 22.16 -11.63 -34.49
N GLU A 5 22.40 -10.72 -33.54
CA GLU A 5 22.11 -11.01 -32.12
C GLU A 5 20.66 -10.65 -31.75
N THR A 6 19.86 -11.64 -31.33
CA THR A 6 18.48 -11.46 -30.86
C THR A 6 18.41 -11.57 -29.34
N LEU A 7 17.74 -10.64 -28.67
CA LEU A 7 17.44 -10.75 -27.24
C LEU A 7 16.30 -11.75 -27.02
N GLN A 8 16.64 -12.95 -26.55
CA GLN A 8 15.68 -14.00 -26.19
C GLN A 8 15.31 -13.91 -24.71
N LEU A 9 14.12 -13.40 -24.38
CA LEU A 9 13.59 -13.36 -23.02
C LEU A 9 12.89 -14.69 -22.68
N PRO A 10 12.95 -15.18 -21.43
CA PRO A 10 12.25 -16.41 -21.08
C PRO A 10 10.73 -16.26 -21.18
N ASP A 11 10.04 -17.38 -21.29
CA ASP A 11 8.58 -17.45 -21.19
C ASP A 11 8.13 -17.13 -19.76
N ASP A 12 8.01 -15.84 -19.50
CA ASP A 12 7.54 -15.25 -18.27
C ASP A 12 6.32 -14.36 -18.54
N PRO A 13 5.23 -14.47 -17.76
CA PRO A 13 4.03 -13.67 -17.96
C PRO A 13 4.28 -12.16 -18.04
N ILE A 14 5.16 -11.61 -17.18
CA ILE A 14 5.38 -10.15 -17.14
C ILE A 14 6.28 -9.68 -18.29
N LEU A 15 7.19 -10.53 -18.78
CA LEU A 15 8.06 -10.22 -19.91
C LEU A 15 7.30 -10.30 -21.24
N LYS A 16 6.37 -11.25 -21.35
CA LYS A 16 5.39 -11.30 -22.45
C LYS A 16 4.57 -10.01 -22.50
N ALA A 17 4.04 -9.57 -21.36
CA ALA A 17 3.28 -8.32 -21.28
C ALA A 17 4.12 -7.09 -21.64
N LEU A 18 5.36 -7.00 -21.15
CA LEU A 18 6.31 -5.93 -21.52
C LEU A 18 6.55 -5.88 -23.03
N LEU A 19 6.83 -7.02 -23.66
CA LEU A 19 7.11 -7.08 -25.10
C LEU A 19 5.87 -6.69 -25.93
N LEU A 20 4.68 -7.15 -25.53
CA LEU A 20 3.42 -6.78 -26.18
C LEU A 20 3.14 -5.28 -26.07
N ALA A 21 3.41 -4.67 -24.91
CA ALA A 21 3.27 -3.22 -24.72
C ALA A 21 4.29 -2.45 -25.60
N ALA A 22 5.54 -2.90 -25.64
CA ALA A 22 6.58 -2.32 -26.49
C ALA A 22 6.24 -2.39 -27.98
N GLN A 23 5.67 -3.50 -28.45
CA GLN A 23 5.27 -3.69 -29.85
C GLN A 23 4.11 -2.78 -30.29
N ARG A 24 3.28 -2.31 -29.34
CA ARG A 24 2.14 -1.42 -29.61
C ARG A 24 2.50 0.06 -29.55
N ALA A 25 3.60 0.40 -28.87
CA ALA A 25 4.04 1.76 -28.69
C ALA A 25 4.94 2.24 -29.83
N SER A 26 5.02 3.55 -30.05
CA SER A 26 6.02 4.12 -30.94
C SER A 26 7.42 3.93 -30.34
N PRO A 27 8.43 3.44 -31.10
CA PRO A 27 9.78 3.25 -30.58
C PRO A 27 10.47 4.53 -30.07
N SER A 28 10.04 5.70 -30.57
CA SER A 28 10.55 7.02 -30.17
C SER A 28 9.80 7.64 -29.00
N GLU A 29 8.67 7.06 -28.57
CA GLU A 29 7.88 7.62 -27.49
C GLU A 29 8.51 7.33 -26.13
N THR A 30 8.71 8.37 -25.33
CA THR A 30 9.06 8.24 -23.92
C THR A 30 7.88 7.63 -23.15
N VAL A 31 8.14 6.50 -22.48
CA VAL A 31 7.14 5.77 -21.68
C VAL A 31 7.38 5.90 -20.18
N VAL A 32 8.63 6.10 -19.74
CA VAL A 32 8.97 6.37 -18.34
C VAL A 32 9.63 7.74 -18.20
N HIS A 33 9.05 8.57 -17.36
CA HIS A 33 9.65 9.78 -16.81
C HIS A 33 9.89 9.55 -15.32
N ASP A 34 11.09 9.85 -14.84
CA ASP A 34 11.47 9.72 -13.43
C ASP A 34 12.09 11.03 -12.94
N VAL A 35 11.78 11.44 -11.72
CA VAL A 35 12.34 12.66 -11.08
C VAL A 35 13.86 12.66 -10.98
N PHE A 36 14.52 11.50 -11.12
CA PHE A 36 15.97 11.38 -11.20
C PHE A 36 16.55 11.67 -12.62
N GLY A 37 15.73 12.24 -13.52
CA GLY A 37 16.17 12.69 -14.85
C GLY A 37 16.10 11.61 -15.93
N PHE A 38 15.48 10.47 -15.66
CA PHE A 38 15.27 9.45 -16.69
C PHE A 38 14.06 9.79 -17.55
N GLU A 39 14.29 9.86 -18.86
CA GLU A 39 13.26 9.92 -19.90
C GLU A 39 13.54 8.80 -20.90
N LYS A 40 12.77 7.71 -20.79
CA LYS A 40 13.11 6.43 -21.42
C LYS A 40 11.96 5.87 -22.25
N SER A 41 12.27 5.50 -23.49
CA SER A 41 11.40 4.73 -24.39
C SER A 41 11.53 3.22 -24.16
N TYR A 42 10.67 2.42 -24.78
CA TYR A 42 10.78 0.96 -24.73
C TYR A 42 12.12 0.42 -25.28
N PRO A 43 12.63 0.88 -26.45
CA PRO A 43 13.96 0.48 -26.90
C PRO A 43 15.07 0.77 -25.88
N GLN A 44 15.04 1.91 -25.21
CA GLN A 44 16.02 2.25 -24.16
C GLN A 44 15.88 1.31 -22.95
N LEU A 45 14.66 1.10 -22.46
CA LEU A 45 14.38 0.14 -21.38
C LEU A 45 14.85 -1.28 -21.73
N LEU A 46 14.58 -1.78 -22.94
CA LEU A 46 15.03 -3.10 -23.38
C LEU A 46 16.56 -3.19 -23.47
N GLY A 47 17.23 -2.11 -23.88
CA GLY A 47 18.69 -2.00 -23.88
C GLY A 47 19.27 -2.14 -22.47
N ASP A 48 18.71 -1.39 -21.53
CA ASP A 48 19.12 -1.42 -20.11
C ASP A 48 18.82 -2.77 -19.45
N VAL A 49 17.64 -3.35 -19.70
CA VAL A 49 17.28 -4.70 -19.22
C VAL A 49 18.22 -5.76 -19.79
N ARG A 50 18.55 -5.70 -21.08
CA ARG A 50 19.53 -6.62 -21.71
C ARG A 50 20.89 -6.50 -21.05
N ARG A 51 21.38 -5.27 -20.85
CA ARG A 51 22.68 -5.02 -20.25
C ARG A 51 22.71 -5.51 -18.80
N MET A 52 21.70 -5.18 -18.01
CA MET A 52 21.60 -5.62 -16.62
C MET A 52 21.49 -7.15 -16.52
N ARG A 53 20.74 -7.81 -17.42
CA ARG A 53 20.68 -9.27 -17.51
C ARG A 53 22.06 -9.87 -17.78
N GLN A 54 22.85 -9.31 -18.70
CA GLN A 54 24.21 -9.77 -18.99
C GLN A 54 25.13 -9.62 -17.76
N VAL A 55 25.01 -8.50 -17.03
CA VAL A 55 25.75 -8.29 -15.79
C VAL A 55 25.40 -9.37 -14.77
N LEU A 56 24.10 -9.64 -14.56
CA LEU A 56 23.65 -10.70 -13.65
C LEU A 56 24.25 -12.06 -14.03
N LEU A 57 24.08 -12.49 -15.28
CA LEU A 57 24.62 -13.77 -15.77
C LEU A 57 26.14 -13.88 -15.61
N SER A 58 26.87 -12.77 -15.75
CA SER A 58 28.34 -12.74 -15.57
C SER A 58 28.80 -12.90 -14.12
N ARG A 59 27.90 -12.69 -13.16
CA ARG A 59 28.17 -12.68 -11.71
C ARG A 59 27.63 -13.91 -10.98
N LEU A 60 26.83 -14.72 -11.66
CA LEU A 60 26.34 -15.99 -11.14
C LEU A 60 27.46 -17.06 -11.17
N PRO A 61 27.50 -17.97 -10.19
CA PRO A 61 28.41 -19.11 -10.22
C PRO A 61 28.25 -19.96 -11.50
N PRO A 62 29.31 -20.60 -12.02
CA PRO A 62 29.21 -21.56 -13.11
C PRO A 62 28.18 -22.65 -12.78
N LEU A 63 27.30 -23.00 -13.73
CA LEU A 63 26.18 -23.96 -13.58
C LEU A 63 24.93 -23.45 -12.84
N SER A 64 24.89 -22.19 -12.44
CA SER A 64 23.67 -21.61 -11.82
C SER A 64 22.50 -21.51 -12.79
N THR A 65 22.75 -21.52 -14.11
CA THR A 65 21.71 -21.45 -15.13
C THR A 65 21.66 -22.70 -15.98
N ASN A 66 20.47 -23.03 -16.47
CA ASN A 66 20.33 -23.93 -17.59
C ASN A 66 21.03 -23.32 -18.82
N GLY A 67 21.32 -24.11 -19.85
CA GLY A 67 21.96 -23.65 -21.09
C GLY A 67 21.20 -22.54 -21.86
N ARG A 68 20.07 -22.05 -21.33
CA ARG A 68 19.24 -20.95 -21.85
C ARG A 68 19.29 -19.69 -20.98
N GLY A 69 20.13 -19.67 -19.93
CA GLY A 69 20.29 -18.50 -19.06
C GLY A 69 19.15 -18.28 -18.08
N ILE A 70 18.37 -19.31 -17.75
CA ILE A 70 17.42 -19.33 -16.62
C ILE A 70 18.09 -20.06 -15.46
N LEU A 71 17.97 -19.53 -14.24
CA LEU A 71 18.46 -20.19 -13.04
C LEU A 71 17.91 -21.63 -12.88
N CYS A 72 18.79 -22.56 -12.49
CA CYS A 72 18.42 -23.90 -12.04
C CYS A 72 17.59 -23.82 -10.73
N ALA A 73 16.84 -24.87 -10.41
CA ALA A 73 15.70 -24.86 -9.48
C ALA A 73 15.93 -24.33 -8.04
N ASP A 74 17.17 -24.09 -7.64
CA ASP A 74 17.50 -23.38 -6.40
C ASP A 74 17.20 -21.87 -6.59
N VAL A 75 15.97 -21.49 -6.23
CA VAL A 75 15.45 -20.13 -6.36
C VAL A 75 16.40 -19.12 -5.72
N GLN A 76 17.06 -18.29 -6.53
CA GLN A 76 17.80 -17.13 -6.02
C GLN A 76 16.85 -15.95 -5.88
N ASN A 77 16.62 -15.57 -4.63
CA ASN A 77 15.95 -14.32 -4.29
C ASN A 77 16.96 -13.19 -4.45
N MET A 78 16.61 -12.18 -5.24
CA MET A 78 17.47 -11.03 -5.52
C MET A 78 16.81 -9.76 -5.00
N ALA A 79 17.52 -9.04 -4.15
CA ALA A 79 17.04 -7.81 -3.55
C ALA A 79 17.29 -6.61 -4.47
N VAL A 80 16.41 -5.61 -4.41
CA VAL A 80 16.56 -4.35 -5.15
C VAL A 80 16.44 -3.17 -4.19
N LEU A 81 17.44 -2.29 -4.21
CA LEU A 81 17.49 -1.07 -3.41
C LEU A 81 17.72 0.14 -4.33
N THR A 82 16.66 0.92 -4.57
CA THR A 82 16.75 2.16 -5.36
C THR A 82 15.72 3.17 -4.86
N ARG A 83 15.90 4.44 -5.24
CA ARG A 83 14.88 5.49 -5.15
C ARG A 83 14.18 5.73 -6.48
N SER A 84 14.85 5.38 -7.59
CA SER A 84 14.37 5.57 -8.95
C SER A 84 13.41 4.44 -9.32
N ALA A 85 12.25 4.81 -9.85
CA ALA A 85 11.33 3.86 -10.45
C ALA A 85 11.91 3.27 -11.74
N TYR A 86 12.66 4.05 -12.52
CA TYR A 86 13.28 3.56 -13.75
C TYR A 86 14.33 2.48 -13.47
N GLU A 87 15.28 2.74 -12.57
CA GLU A 87 16.27 1.74 -12.18
C GLU A 87 15.58 0.50 -11.58
N PHE A 88 14.51 0.69 -10.81
CA PHE A 88 13.71 -0.41 -10.29
C PHE A 88 13.13 -1.27 -11.41
N LEU A 89 12.56 -0.66 -12.47
CA LEU A 89 12.03 -1.38 -13.63
C LEU A 89 13.13 -2.19 -14.34
N VAL A 90 14.30 -1.59 -14.55
CA VAL A 90 15.46 -2.27 -15.16
C VAL A 90 15.86 -3.50 -14.34
N ALA A 91 16.06 -3.32 -13.03
CA ALA A 91 16.42 -4.41 -12.11
C ALA A 91 15.34 -5.50 -12.07
N PHE A 92 14.06 -5.11 -11.93
CA PHE A 92 12.94 -6.02 -11.91
C PHE A 92 12.93 -6.90 -13.16
N PHE A 93 12.87 -6.32 -14.36
CA PHE A 93 12.79 -7.11 -15.59
C PHE A 93 14.05 -7.94 -15.84
N ALA A 94 15.24 -7.46 -15.47
CA ALA A 94 16.48 -8.23 -15.60
C ALA A 94 16.51 -9.46 -14.68
N ILE A 95 16.08 -9.31 -13.42
CA ILE A 95 15.92 -10.42 -12.46
C ILE A 95 14.91 -11.44 -13.02
N ARG A 96 13.75 -10.97 -13.50
CA ARG A 96 12.72 -11.83 -14.10
C ARG A 96 13.25 -12.58 -15.33
N ALA A 97 14.09 -11.93 -16.14
CA ALA A 97 14.66 -12.48 -17.37
C ALA A 97 15.74 -13.56 -17.17
N ILE A 98 16.19 -13.79 -15.94
CA ILE A 98 17.04 -14.94 -15.56
C ILE A 98 16.29 -15.98 -14.72
N GLY A 99 14.97 -15.83 -14.55
CA GLY A 99 14.16 -16.74 -13.74
C GLY A 99 14.15 -16.44 -12.23
N ALA A 100 14.95 -15.48 -11.76
CA ALA A 100 15.05 -15.14 -10.34
C ALA A 100 13.77 -14.48 -9.78
N VAL A 101 13.72 -14.39 -8.45
CA VAL A 101 12.62 -13.77 -7.70
C VAL A 101 13.05 -12.38 -7.25
N CYS A 102 12.25 -11.36 -7.60
CA CYS A 102 12.54 -9.98 -7.22
C CYS A 102 12.03 -9.69 -5.81
N MET A 103 12.82 -8.96 -5.02
CA MET A 103 12.47 -8.53 -3.68
C MET A 103 12.82 -7.04 -3.48
N PRO A 104 11.86 -6.11 -3.61
CA PRO A 104 12.10 -4.70 -3.35
C PRO A 104 12.36 -4.44 -1.85
N LEU A 105 13.43 -3.72 -1.54
CA LEU A 105 13.69 -3.16 -0.22
C LEU A 105 13.22 -1.71 -0.15
N ALA A 106 12.87 -1.26 1.06
CA ALA A 106 12.63 0.17 1.29
C ALA A 106 13.93 0.94 1.05
N SER A 107 13.90 2.03 0.29
CA SER A 107 15.12 2.80 0.00
C SER A 107 15.80 3.38 1.26
N GLY A 108 15.04 3.54 2.34
CA GLY A 108 15.50 4.02 3.64
C GLY A 108 15.82 2.92 4.67
N VAL A 109 15.74 1.64 4.31
CA VAL A 109 15.93 0.49 5.23
C VAL A 109 17.22 0.61 6.04
N PHE A 110 17.21 0.32 7.35
CA PHE A 110 18.45 0.31 8.13
C PHE A 110 19.31 -0.91 7.80
N PRO A 111 20.66 -0.85 7.91
CA PRO A 111 21.53 -2.00 7.68
C PRO A 111 21.11 -3.24 8.48
N GLU A 112 20.75 -3.08 9.75
CA GLU A 112 20.30 -4.20 10.60
C GLU A 112 19.00 -4.83 10.10
N GLU A 113 18.04 -4.00 9.66
CA GLU A 113 16.78 -4.47 9.09
C GLU A 113 17.00 -5.18 7.74
N ALA A 114 17.89 -4.65 6.90
CA ALA A 114 18.26 -5.25 5.63
C ALA A 114 18.94 -6.61 5.83
N GLN A 115 19.86 -6.73 6.80
CA GLN A 115 20.51 -7.99 7.15
C GLN A 115 19.48 -9.05 7.56
N TYR A 116 18.50 -8.69 8.39
CA TYR A 116 17.40 -9.60 8.75
C TYR A 116 16.59 -10.03 7.51
N ILE A 117 16.19 -9.09 6.65
CA ILE A 117 15.39 -9.37 5.45
C ILE A 117 16.14 -10.28 4.46
N LEU A 118 17.39 -9.93 4.14
CA LEU A 118 18.24 -10.65 3.19
C LEU A 118 18.53 -12.06 3.70
N SER A 119 18.85 -12.23 4.99
CA SER A 119 19.10 -13.53 5.60
C SER A 119 17.87 -14.44 5.54
N ARG A 120 16.69 -13.90 5.90
CA ARG A 120 15.41 -14.64 5.82
C ARG A 120 15.04 -15.03 4.40
N ALA A 121 15.40 -14.20 3.42
CA ALA A 121 15.17 -14.50 2.01
C ALA A 121 16.30 -15.35 1.40
N LYS A 122 17.38 -15.66 2.12
CA LYS A 122 18.59 -16.28 1.56
C LYS A 122 19.05 -15.53 0.29
N ALA A 123 18.95 -14.20 0.32
CA ALA A 123 19.25 -13.33 -0.80
C ALA A 123 20.69 -12.84 -0.70
N THR A 124 21.55 -13.32 -1.61
CA THR A 124 22.98 -13.00 -1.65
C THR A 124 23.35 -11.97 -2.72
N TYR A 125 22.37 -11.51 -3.49
CA TYR A 125 22.53 -10.44 -4.47
C TYR A 125 21.64 -9.26 -4.11
N LEU A 126 22.24 -8.07 -4.08
CA LEU A 126 21.55 -6.81 -3.91
C LEU A 126 21.87 -5.89 -5.08
N LEU A 127 20.87 -5.64 -5.92
CA LEU A 127 20.95 -4.68 -7.01
C LEU A 127 20.69 -3.28 -6.45
N VAL A 128 21.59 -2.34 -6.72
CA VAL A 128 21.59 -1.02 -6.09
C VAL A 128 21.56 0.08 -7.15
N GLY A 129 20.58 0.98 -7.04
CA GLY A 129 20.50 2.18 -7.88
C GLY A 129 21.58 3.20 -7.52
N GLY A 130 21.94 4.08 -8.45
CA GLY A 130 23.04 5.04 -8.29
C GLY A 130 22.93 5.89 -7.02
N GLU A 131 21.73 6.38 -6.72
CA GLU A 131 21.41 7.20 -5.53
C GLU A 131 21.43 6.42 -4.19
N ARG A 132 21.73 5.12 -4.23
CA ARG A 132 21.74 4.22 -3.07
C ARG A 132 23.01 3.39 -2.94
N LEU A 133 24.05 3.64 -3.74
CA LEU A 133 25.32 2.90 -3.66
C LEU A 133 25.93 2.94 -2.24
N ASP A 134 26.07 4.12 -1.63
CA ASP A 134 26.58 4.26 -0.26
C ASP A 134 25.77 3.46 0.76
N LYS A 135 24.45 3.41 0.57
CA LYS A 135 23.53 2.65 1.45
C LYS A 135 23.71 1.15 1.25
N GLY A 136 23.89 0.70 0.01
CA GLY A 136 24.23 -0.69 -0.31
C GLY A 136 25.55 -1.12 0.33
N GLU A 137 26.58 -0.28 0.25
CA GLU A 137 27.88 -0.53 0.90
C GLU A 137 27.76 -0.59 2.42
N ALA A 138 26.98 0.30 3.03
CA ALA A 138 26.72 0.27 4.47
C ALA A 138 26.00 -1.04 4.90
N ILE A 139 25.07 -1.54 4.10
CA ILE A 139 24.39 -2.83 4.35
C ILE A 139 25.40 -3.98 4.26
N ARG A 140 26.23 -4.01 3.21
CA ARG A 140 27.26 -5.05 3.04
C ARG A 140 28.26 -5.04 4.20
N ALA A 141 28.79 -3.87 4.56
CA ALA A 141 29.71 -3.73 5.69
C ALA A 141 29.10 -4.22 7.01
N TYR A 142 27.83 -3.90 7.27
CA TYR A 142 27.13 -4.38 8.46
C TYR A 142 27.00 -5.90 8.48
N ILE A 143 26.67 -6.52 7.33
CA ILE A 143 26.57 -7.98 7.19
C ILE A 143 27.94 -8.65 7.40
N ASP A 144 29.01 -8.09 6.84
CA ASP A 144 30.38 -8.59 6.98
C ASP A 144 30.83 -8.56 8.45
N GLU A 145 30.40 -7.56 9.23
CA GLU A 145 30.73 -7.41 10.66
C GLU A 145 29.89 -8.33 11.58
N HIS A 146 28.58 -8.49 11.29
CA HIS A 146 27.63 -9.17 12.19
C HIS A 146 27.36 -10.64 11.81
N GLY A 147 27.96 -11.12 10.73
CA GLY A 147 27.88 -12.50 10.25
C GLY A 147 26.64 -12.77 9.39
N SER A 148 26.89 -13.40 8.24
CA SER A 148 25.91 -14.06 7.36
C SER A 148 26.52 -15.36 6.84
N PRO A 149 25.71 -16.42 6.58
CA PRO A 149 26.22 -17.67 6.02
C PRO A 149 26.92 -17.48 4.66
N GLU A 150 26.48 -16.49 3.88
CA GLU A 150 27.02 -16.18 2.55
C GLU A 150 27.27 -14.67 2.40
N PRO A 151 28.34 -14.28 1.66
CA PRO A 151 28.68 -12.88 1.43
C PRO A 151 27.65 -12.20 0.52
N LEU A 152 27.35 -10.93 0.80
CA LEU A 152 26.45 -10.13 -0.03
C LEU A 152 27.18 -9.57 -1.25
N THR A 153 26.74 -9.95 -2.45
CA THR A 153 27.20 -9.38 -3.71
C THR A 153 26.37 -8.13 -4.05
N LEU A 154 27.02 -6.97 -4.04
CA LEU A 154 26.43 -5.71 -4.51
C LEU A 154 26.59 -5.58 -6.03
N LEU A 155 25.50 -5.23 -6.71
CA LEU A 155 25.47 -5.04 -8.16
C LEU A 155 24.86 -3.66 -8.49
N PRO A 156 25.67 -2.69 -8.94
CA PRO A 156 25.13 -1.43 -9.47
C PRO A 156 24.18 -1.68 -10.64
N ILE A 157 23.02 -1.03 -10.64
CA ILE A 157 22.06 -1.11 -11.73
C ILE A 157 22.62 -0.33 -12.93
N SER A 158 22.71 -0.98 -14.09
CA SER A 158 23.10 -0.33 -15.35
C SER A 158 21.86 0.21 -16.07
N SER A 159 21.82 1.52 -16.30
CA SER A 159 20.64 2.23 -16.81
C SER A 159 20.98 3.26 -17.91
N ASP A 160 22.10 3.05 -18.61
CA ASP A 160 22.71 3.93 -19.61
C ASP A 160 23.14 3.20 -20.89
N ALA A 161 22.64 1.98 -21.11
CA ALA A 161 22.92 1.18 -22.28
C ALA A 161 22.31 1.77 -23.56
N SER A 162 22.89 1.41 -24.70
CA SER A 162 22.32 1.78 -26.00
C SER A 162 20.93 1.16 -26.21
N PRO A 163 20.00 1.87 -26.88
CA PRO A 163 18.68 1.34 -27.19
C PRO A 163 18.75 0.00 -27.93
N TRP A 164 17.84 -0.92 -27.61
CA TRP A 164 17.70 -2.20 -28.26
C TRP A 164 16.44 -2.29 -29.11
N SER A 165 16.56 -2.87 -30.31
CA SER A 165 15.44 -2.95 -31.24
C SER A 165 14.39 -3.95 -30.76
N ILE A 166 13.13 -3.49 -30.74
CA ILE A 166 11.97 -4.33 -30.44
C ILE A 166 11.85 -5.49 -31.44
N ALA A 167 12.19 -5.24 -32.72
CA ALA A 167 12.19 -6.27 -33.78
C ALA A 167 13.26 -7.37 -33.56
N HIS A 168 14.28 -7.09 -32.77
CA HIS A 168 15.33 -8.04 -32.36
C HIS A 168 15.13 -8.53 -30.91
N THR A 169 13.88 -8.53 -30.43
CA THR A 169 13.50 -9.06 -29.12
C THR A 169 12.36 -10.07 -29.29
N SER A 170 12.51 -11.26 -28.71
CA SER A 170 11.50 -12.30 -28.75
C SER A 170 11.42 -13.06 -27.43
N ILE A 171 10.33 -13.79 -27.24
CA ILE A 171 10.16 -14.75 -26.15
C ILE A 171 10.69 -16.11 -26.62
N ASP A 172 11.58 -16.71 -25.84
CA ASP A 172 11.98 -18.10 -26.00
C ASP A 172 10.97 -19.00 -25.27
N GLU A 173 10.01 -19.53 -26.03
CA GLU A 173 8.96 -20.43 -25.53
C GLU A 173 9.49 -21.73 -24.92
N THR A 174 10.74 -22.08 -25.23
CA THR A 174 11.40 -23.26 -24.67
C THR A 174 12.01 -22.97 -23.30
N ALA A 175 12.28 -21.71 -22.99
CA ALA A 175 12.81 -21.25 -21.72
C ALA A 175 11.66 -20.94 -20.74
N GLN A 176 10.96 -22.00 -20.31
CA GLN A 176 9.74 -21.90 -19.51
C GLN A 176 10.01 -21.55 -18.05
N THR A 177 9.20 -20.65 -17.51
CA THR A 177 9.09 -20.41 -16.07
C THR A 177 7.70 -20.81 -15.58
N ASP A 178 7.58 -21.42 -14.40
CA ASP A 178 6.25 -21.79 -13.88
C ASP A 178 5.48 -20.52 -13.45
N PRO A 179 4.35 -20.17 -14.11
CA PRO A 179 3.56 -19.00 -13.73
C PRO A 179 3.01 -19.05 -12.30
N ASN A 180 2.87 -20.25 -11.72
CA ASN A 180 2.48 -20.45 -10.32
C ASN A 180 3.66 -20.45 -9.35
N GLY A 181 4.90 -20.55 -9.84
CA GLY A 181 6.09 -20.54 -9.00
C GLY A 181 6.38 -19.17 -8.40
N PRO A 182 7.35 -19.07 -7.47
CA PRO A 182 7.77 -17.80 -6.89
C PRO A 182 8.22 -16.79 -7.95
N GLY A 183 7.76 -15.54 -7.82
CA GLY A 183 8.19 -14.46 -8.71
C GLY A 183 8.43 -13.11 -8.06
N LEU A 184 7.85 -12.88 -6.89
CA LEU A 184 7.99 -11.65 -6.15
C LEU A 184 7.96 -11.96 -4.64
N ILE A 185 8.81 -11.31 -3.87
CA ILE A 185 8.76 -11.35 -2.40
C ILE A 185 8.49 -9.94 -1.88
N MET A 186 7.46 -9.80 -1.07
CA MET A 186 7.09 -8.53 -0.44
C MET A 186 7.18 -8.66 1.08
N PHE A 187 8.03 -7.85 1.71
CA PHE A 187 8.10 -7.80 3.16
C PHE A 187 7.02 -6.89 3.74
N THR A 188 6.17 -7.43 4.61
CA THR A 188 5.10 -6.68 5.28
C THR A 188 5.46 -6.44 6.75
N SER A 189 5.19 -5.23 7.24
CA SER A 189 5.25 -4.96 8.68
C SER A 189 4.06 -5.62 9.36
N GLY A 190 4.31 -6.64 10.18
CA GLY A 190 3.29 -7.22 11.04
C GLY A 190 2.80 -6.20 12.06
N THR A 191 1.57 -6.36 12.55
CA THR A 191 0.98 -5.48 13.59
C THR A 191 1.65 -5.64 14.96
N THR A 192 2.41 -6.73 15.17
CA THR A 192 2.98 -7.10 16.49
C THR A 192 4.38 -7.73 16.43
N GLY A 193 5.06 -7.78 15.26
CA GLY A 193 6.32 -8.53 15.12
C GLY A 193 7.21 -8.11 13.94
N ARG A 194 8.35 -8.80 13.81
CA ARG A 194 9.33 -8.57 12.74
C ARG A 194 8.70 -8.74 11.34
N PRO A 195 9.22 -8.06 10.30
CA PRO A 195 8.68 -8.15 8.95
C PRO A 195 8.58 -9.59 8.43
N LYS A 196 7.48 -9.88 7.71
CA LYS A 196 7.16 -11.19 7.13
C LYS A 196 7.34 -11.14 5.62
N GLY A 197 8.06 -12.09 5.03
CA GLY A 197 8.22 -12.17 3.58
C GLY A 197 7.04 -12.92 2.95
N VAL A 198 6.20 -12.23 2.19
CA VAL A 198 5.08 -12.81 1.44
C VAL A 198 5.57 -13.19 0.05
N VAL A 199 5.53 -14.49 -0.29
CA VAL A 199 5.94 -14.98 -1.62
C VAL A 199 4.73 -14.98 -2.55
N LEU A 200 4.85 -14.29 -3.69
CA LEU A 200 3.80 -14.14 -4.69
C LEU A 200 4.16 -14.88 -6.00
N PRO A 201 3.14 -15.40 -6.73
CA PRO A 201 3.37 -16.13 -7.96
C PRO A 201 3.92 -15.24 -9.08
N ARG A 202 4.63 -15.84 -10.05
CA ARG A 202 5.15 -15.17 -11.25
C ARG A 202 4.08 -14.43 -12.06
N ARG A 203 2.87 -14.99 -12.14
CA ARG A 203 1.73 -14.32 -12.83
C ARG A 203 1.19 -13.09 -12.10
N CYS A 204 1.58 -12.86 -10.85
CA CYS A 204 1.18 -11.66 -10.14
C CYS A 204 1.62 -10.43 -10.95
N LEU A 205 0.73 -9.44 -11.09
CA LEU A 205 0.93 -8.21 -11.89
C LEU A 205 0.85 -8.37 -13.42
N ALA A 206 0.83 -9.59 -13.97
CA ALA A 206 0.92 -9.81 -15.42
C ALA A 206 -0.44 -9.71 -16.15
N GLU A 207 -1.55 -9.95 -15.45
CA GLU A 207 -2.88 -9.89 -16.03
C GLU A 207 -3.47 -8.48 -15.90
N ALA A 208 -3.06 -7.61 -16.81
CA ALA A 208 -3.64 -6.29 -16.99
C ALA A 208 -3.96 -6.06 -18.47
N ALA A 209 -5.16 -5.54 -18.75
CA ALA A 209 -5.54 -5.22 -20.12
C ALA A 209 -4.65 -4.09 -20.67
N PRO A 210 -4.30 -4.13 -21.97
CA PRO A 210 -3.65 -3.01 -22.64
C PRO A 210 -4.46 -1.73 -22.45
N ALA A 211 -3.77 -0.63 -22.18
CA ALA A 211 -4.41 0.66 -21.99
C ALA A 211 -4.69 1.37 -23.31
N GLU A 212 -5.61 2.33 -23.26
CA GLU A 212 -5.91 3.20 -24.38
C GLU A 212 -4.70 4.07 -24.76
N PRO A 213 -4.45 4.31 -26.06
CA PRO A 213 -3.39 5.21 -26.50
C PRO A 213 -3.47 6.59 -25.84
N GLY A 214 -2.31 7.13 -25.45
CA GLY A 214 -2.25 8.43 -24.76
C GLY A 214 -2.59 8.38 -23.26
N SER A 215 -2.78 7.19 -22.68
CA SER A 215 -2.94 7.04 -21.23
C SER A 215 -1.69 7.48 -20.46
N VAL A 216 -1.88 8.26 -19.40
CA VAL A 216 -0.82 8.80 -18.54
C VAL A 216 -1.15 8.57 -17.07
N THR A 217 -0.17 8.16 -16.28
CA THR A 217 -0.29 7.99 -14.83
C THR A 217 0.88 8.57 -14.07
N ILE A 218 0.68 8.76 -12.77
CA ILE A 218 1.74 9.00 -11.80
C ILE A 218 1.99 7.77 -10.92
N SER A 219 3.23 7.58 -10.49
CA SER A 219 3.58 6.72 -9.34
C SER A 219 4.19 7.60 -8.26
N HIS A 220 3.59 7.63 -7.07
CA HIS A 220 4.07 8.44 -5.93
C HIS A 220 4.29 7.59 -4.66
N ARG A 221 4.03 6.29 -4.76
CA ARG A 221 4.09 5.34 -3.65
C ARG A 221 5.36 4.49 -3.78
N PRO A 222 6.06 4.20 -2.67
CA PRO A 222 7.25 3.36 -2.70
C PRO A 222 7.00 1.94 -3.28
N THR A 223 7.96 1.43 -4.06
CA THR A 223 7.86 0.13 -4.75
C THR A 223 7.93 -1.08 -3.80
N HIS A 224 8.45 -0.92 -2.59
CA HIS A 224 8.44 -1.96 -1.57
C HIS A 224 7.06 -2.21 -0.94
N TRP A 225 6.03 -1.43 -1.30
CA TRP A 225 4.63 -1.74 -1.02
C TRP A 225 3.92 -2.18 -2.30
N ILE A 226 3.05 -3.19 -2.21
CA ILE A 226 2.39 -3.78 -3.38
C ILE A 226 1.59 -2.75 -4.21
N GLY A 227 1.07 -1.70 -3.56
CA GLY A 227 0.41 -0.58 -4.23
C GLY A 227 1.35 0.26 -5.07
N GLY A 228 2.50 0.67 -4.53
CA GLY A 228 3.50 1.44 -5.29
C GLY A 228 4.24 0.60 -6.33
N LEU A 229 4.46 -0.69 -6.03
CA LEU A 229 4.95 -1.65 -7.02
C LEU A 229 4.04 -1.72 -8.24
N ARG A 230 2.72 -1.83 -8.02
CA ARG A 230 1.71 -1.84 -9.08
C ARG A 230 1.69 -0.54 -9.86
N ASP A 231 1.76 0.61 -9.19
CA ASP A 231 1.80 1.93 -9.85
C ASP A 231 3.03 2.13 -10.73
N THR A 232 4.10 1.37 -10.50
CA THR A 232 5.33 1.45 -11.29
C THR A 232 5.37 0.40 -12.41
N ILE A 233 5.04 -0.86 -12.14
CA ILE A 233 5.15 -1.94 -13.13
C ILE A 233 3.98 -1.97 -14.11
N VAL A 234 2.75 -1.91 -13.61
CA VAL A 234 1.54 -2.10 -14.43
C VAL A 234 1.50 -1.12 -15.60
N PRO A 235 1.78 0.18 -15.43
CA PRO A 235 1.74 1.13 -16.54
C PRO A 235 2.63 0.73 -17.72
N VAL A 236 3.85 0.27 -17.42
CA VAL A 236 4.85 -0.09 -18.43
C VAL A 236 4.51 -1.39 -19.14
N VAL A 237 3.79 -2.31 -18.52
CA VAL A 237 3.35 -3.57 -19.18
C VAL A 237 1.98 -3.45 -19.85
N THR A 238 1.27 -2.34 -19.65
CA THR A 238 -0.01 -2.05 -20.32
C THR A 238 0.07 -0.95 -21.36
N GLY A 239 1.20 -0.24 -21.49
CA GLY A 239 1.35 0.87 -22.43
C GLY A 239 0.94 2.24 -21.91
N ILE A 240 0.75 2.41 -20.61
CA ILE A 240 0.48 3.71 -19.98
C ILE A 240 1.81 4.44 -19.73
N LYS A 241 1.88 5.71 -20.11
CA LYS A 241 3.02 6.58 -19.82
C LYS A 241 3.12 6.85 -18.32
N LEU A 242 4.26 6.53 -17.73
CA LEU A 242 4.52 6.64 -16.30
C LEU A 242 5.33 7.89 -15.98
N PHE A 243 4.79 8.74 -15.11
CA PHE A 243 5.54 9.79 -14.41
C PHE A 243 5.79 9.35 -12.97
N ALA A 244 6.96 8.80 -12.71
CA ALA A 244 7.38 8.41 -11.38
C ALA A 244 7.84 9.63 -10.59
N LEU A 245 7.06 9.98 -9.57
CA LEU A 245 7.42 10.95 -8.55
C LEU A 245 8.33 10.29 -7.52
N GLY A 246 9.15 11.08 -6.82
CA GLY A 246 10.02 10.54 -5.78
C GLY A 246 9.22 9.85 -4.67
N GLU A 247 9.82 8.85 -4.00
CA GLU A 247 9.15 8.06 -2.94
C GLU A 247 8.54 8.88 -1.78
N LYS A 248 8.99 10.12 -1.59
CA LYS A 248 8.49 11.07 -0.59
C LYS A 248 7.69 12.22 -1.23
N ALA A 249 7.12 12.00 -2.41
CA ALA A 249 6.30 12.99 -3.09
C ALA A 249 5.19 13.49 -2.17
N SER A 250 5.15 14.80 -2.01
CA SER A 250 4.13 15.49 -1.23
C SER A 250 2.84 15.61 -2.04
N ALA A 251 1.76 15.95 -1.36
CA ALA A 251 0.51 16.34 -2.01
C ALA A 251 0.70 17.52 -3.00
N ALA A 252 1.67 18.42 -2.76
CA ALA A 252 1.98 19.52 -3.66
C ALA A 252 2.63 19.02 -4.97
N ASP A 253 3.53 18.04 -4.88
CA ASP A 253 4.18 17.44 -6.06
C ASP A 253 3.15 16.72 -6.93
N VAL A 254 2.20 16.01 -6.30
CA VAL A 254 1.09 15.36 -7.01
C VAL A 254 0.21 16.40 -7.72
N LEU A 255 -0.16 17.49 -7.03
CA LEU A 255 -0.93 18.58 -7.63
C LEU A 255 -0.19 19.26 -8.80
N GLN A 256 1.12 19.42 -8.68
CA GLN A 256 1.96 19.95 -9.76
C GLN A 256 1.94 19.03 -10.98
N ALA A 257 2.06 17.72 -10.78
CA ALA A 257 2.02 16.73 -11.86
C ALA A 257 0.70 16.80 -12.66
N PHE A 258 -0.44 16.95 -11.98
CA PHE A 258 -1.74 17.18 -12.64
C PHE A 258 -1.78 18.48 -13.46
N GLY A 259 -1.02 19.50 -13.04
CA GLY A 259 -0.89 20.75 -13.79
C GLY A 259 0.00 20.68 -15.03
N GLN A 260 0.84 19.64 -15.16
CA GLN A 260 1.89 19.55 -16.18
C GLN A 260 1.68 18.42 -17.19
N TYR A 261 1.19 17.26 -16.75
CA TYR A 261 1.32 16.02 -17.53
C TYR A 261 0.00 15.42 -18.04
N GLY A 262 -1.15 16.07 -17.81
CA GLY A 262 -2.43 15.59 -18.32
C GLY A 262 -2.81 14.21 -17.82
N ILE A 263 -2.63 13.96 -16.52
CA ILE A 263 -2.80 12.64 -15.88
C ILE A 263 -4.21 12.08 -16.11
N THR A 264 -4.31 10.89 -16.71
CA THR A 264 -5.58 10.21 -17.01
C THR A 264 -5.93 9.10 -16.02
N HIS A 265 -4.90 8.53 -15.37
CA HIS A 265 -5.02 7.49 -14.36
C HIS A 265 -4.21 7.89 -13.12
N ALA A 266 -4.77 7.67 -11.93
CA ALA A 266 -4.01 7.79 -10.69
C ALA A 266 -4.71 6.98 -9.59
N ALA A 267 -3.92 6.43 -8.67
CA ALA A 267 -4.40 5.82 -7.44
C ALA A 267 -3.89 6.62 -6.24
N PHE A 268 -4.76 6.86 -5.28
CA PHE A 268 -4.46 7.68 -4.11
C PHE A 268 -4.66 6.89 -2.81
N SER A 269 -3.99 7.37 -1.77
CA SER A 269 -4.31 7.03 -0.38
C SER A 269 -5.17 8.16 0.22
N PRO A 270 -6.01 7.87 1.23
CA PRO A 270 -6.79 8.93 1.89
C PRO A 270 -5.95 10.11 2.40
N PRO A 271 -4.75 9.92 3.02
CA PRO A 271 -3.92 11.04 3.43
C PRO A 271 -3.52 11.99 2.29
N ILE A 272 -3.17 11.47 1.11
CA ILE A 272 -2.79 12.30 -0.04
C ILE A 272 -3.98 13.13 -0.53
N LEU A 273 -5.18 12.52 -0.64
CA LEU A 273 -6.40 13.24 -1.03
C LEU A 273 -6.77 14.34 -0.02
N ARG A 274 -6.59 14.10 1.29
CA ARG A 274 -6.82 15.10 2.34
C ARG A 274 -5.83 16.25 2.24
N GLN A 275 -4.55 15.95 2.17
CA GLN A 275 -3.49 16.96 2.09
C GLN A 275 -3.63 17.82 0.83
N MET A 276 -3.95 17.20 -0.32
CA MET A 276 -4.23 17.96 -1.54
C MET A 276 -5.44 18.88 -1.37
N ARG A 277 -6.55 18.40 -0.80
CA ARG A 277 -7.71 19.25 -0.47
C ARG A 277 -7.30 20.43 0.41
N ASP A 278 -6.53 20.15 1.46
CA ASP A 278 -6.13 21.17 2.43
C ASP A 278 -5.21 22.23 1.78
N LEU A 279 -4.32 21.83 0.87
CA LEU A 279 -3.51 22.75 0.07
C LEU A 279 -4.38 23.61 -0.86
N LEU A 280 -5.39 23.01 -1.49
CA LEU A 280 -6.30 23.72 -2.39
C LEU A 280 -7.24 24.69 -1.67
N THR A 281 -7.54 24.44 -0.39
CA THR A 281 -8.52 25.21 0.41
C THR A 281 -7.88 26.14 1.42
N GLY A 282 -6.55 26.22 1.49
CA GLY A 282 -5.87 27.00 2.54
C GLY A 282 -6.15 26.48 3.96
N GLN A 283 -6.19 25.14 4.14
CA GLN A 283 -6.44 24.46 5.42
C GLN A 283 -7.84 24.64 6.01
N GLY A 284 -8.89 24.69 5.16
CA GLY A 284 -10.29 24.67 5.59
C GLY A 284 -11.14 25.86 5.17
N GLY A 285 -10.62 26.75 4.31
CA GLY A 285 -11.40 27.79 3.65
C GLY A 285 -12.20 27.26 2.44
N GLU A 286 -13.11 28.07 1.92
CA GLU A 286 -13.75 27.78 0.64
C GLU A 286 -12.83 28.19 -0.52
N MET A 287 -12.71 27.32 -1.53
CA MET A 287 -12.02 27.68 -2.77
C MET A 287 -12.78 28.77 -3.51
N SER A 288 -12.07 29.78 -4.02
CA SER A 288 -12.65 30.77 -4.93
C SER A 288 -13.19 30.10 -6.20
N LYS A 289 -14.16 30.74 -6.87
CA LYS A 289 -14.72 30.22 -8.13
C LYS A 289 -13.64 30.06 -9.21
N GLU A 290 -12.68 30.97 -9.26
CA GLU A 290 -11.57 30.97 -10.22
C GLU A 290 -10.61 29.80 -9.97
N GLU A 291 -10.21 29.57 -8.71
CA GLU A 291 -9.34 28.44 -8.36
C GLU A 291 -10.04 27.10 -8.61
N ARG A 292 -11.34 27.01 -8.32
CA ARG A 292 -12.14 25.82 -8.61
C ARG A 292 -12.16 25.52 -10.11
N ALA A 293 -12.44 26.51 -10.95
CA ALA A 293 -12.43 26.34 -12.40
C ALA A 293 -11.05 25.92 -12.92
N LYS A 294 -9.98 26.56 -12.42
CA LYS A 294 -8.60 26.21 -12.75
C LYS A 294 -8.27 24.76 -12.43
N TRP A 295 -8.56 24.30 -11.21
CA TRP A 295 -8.22 22.94 -10.78
C TRP A 295 -9.12 21.88 -11.40
N SER A 296 -10.42 22.15 -11.53
CA SER A 296 -11.34 21.29 -12.29
C SER A 296 -10.80 21.04 -13.71
N GLY A 297 -10.33 22.10 -14.39
CA GLY A 297 -9.68 21.99 -15.70
C GLY A 297 -8.40 21.17 -15.73
N ARG A 298 -7.62 21.11 -14.63
CA ARG A 298 -6.41 20.28 -14.52
C ARG A 298 -6.72 18.80 -14.28
N PHE A 299 -7.84 18.50 -13.61
CA PHE A 299 -8.29 17.13 -13.38
C PHE A 299 -9.16 16.58 -14.52
N LYS A 300 -9.50 17.37 -15.54
CA LYS A 300 -10.45 16.98 -16.61
C LYS A 300 -10.09 15.69 -17.37
N ALA A 301 -8.80 15.35 -17.42
CA ALA A 301 -8.31 14.17 -18.12
C ALA A 301 -8.42 12.89 -17.27
N LEU A 302 -8.56 13.03 -15.95
CA LEU A 302 -8.69 11.91 -15.02
C LEU A 302 -10.04 11.23 -15.21
N GLY A 303 -10.04 9.91 -15.46
CA GLY A 303 -11.29 9.18 -15.68
C GLY A 303 -12.05 8.81 -14.40
N THR A 304 -11.34 8.54 -13.30
CA THR A 304 -11.92 8.09 -12.03
C THR A 304 -10.97 8.39 -10.88
N ILE A 305 -11.49 8.71 -9.69
CA ILE A 305 -10.66 8.86 -8.49
C ILE A 305 -10.57 7.51 -7.79
N ARG A 306 -9.42 6.84 -7.91
CA ARG A 306 -9.19 5.55 -7.25
C ARG A 306 -8.57 5.75 -5.87
N CYS A 307 -9.17 5.17 -4.84
CA CYS A 307 -8.70 5.27 -3.46
C CYS A 307 -8.45 3.88 -2.87
N SER A 308 -7.34 3.71 -2.15
CA SER A 308 -6.95 2.43 -1.54
C SER A 308 -6.19 2.62 -0.22
N ALA A 309 -5.97 1.52 0.50
CA ALA A 309 -5.17 1.46 1.72
C ALA A 309 -5.73 2.22 2.94
N GLY A 310 -7.02 2.60 2.91
CA GLY A 310 -7.72 3.16 4.06
C GLY A 310 -9.11 3.65 3.70
N VAL A 311 -9.87 4.05 4.72
CA VAL A 311 -11.20 4.65 4.54
C VAL A 311 -11.07 6.16 4.35
N LEU A 312 -11.66 6.68 3.28
CA LEU A 312 -11.80 8.11 3.04
C LEU A 312 -13.11 8.61 3.64
N GLU A 313 -13.06 9.74 4.33
CA GLU A 313 -14.20 10.35 4.99
C GLU A 313 -15.15 11.05 3.99
N PRO A 314 -16.46 11.06 4.27
CA PRO A 314 -17.47 11.68 3.40
C PRO A 314 -17.17 13.13 2.98
N SER A 315 -16.60 13.93 3.87
CA SER A 315 -16.27 15.33 3.54
C SER A 315 -15.21 15.46 2.43
N ALA A 316 -14.17 14.62 2.44
CA ALA A 316 -13.18 14.59 1.37
C ALA A 316 -13.78 14.05 0.07
N THR A 317 -14.59 12.98 0.13
CA THR A 317 -15.29 12.46 -1.06
C THR A 317 -16.14 13.54 -1.72
N ARG A 318 -16.98 14.26 -0.94
CA ARG A 318 -17.81 15.36 -1.47
C ARG A 318 -16.98 16.47 -2.09
N PHE A 319 -15.89 16.89 -1.44
CA PHE A 319 -15.01 17.92 -1.98
C PHE A 319 -14.48 17.53 -3.36
N TRP A 320 -13.90 16.33 -3.47
CA TRP A 320 -13.29 15.87 -4.71
C TRP A 320 -14.31 15.63 -5.82
N THR A 321 -15.45 15.00 -5.52
CA THR A 321 -16.54 14.83 -6.49
C THR A 321 -17.07 16.17 -6.96
N HIS A 322 -17.18 17.17 -6.07
CA HIS A 322 -17.62 18.51 -6.48
C HIS A 322 -16.57 19.25 -7.33
N LEU A 323 -15.29 19.07 -7.05
CA LEU A 323 -14.21 19.72 -7.80
C LEU A 323 -14.02 19.11 -9.19
N THR A 324 -14.10 17.78 -9.30
CA THR A 324 -13.75 17.05 -10.55
C THR A 324 -14.97 16.56 -11.33
N GLY A 325 -16.13 16.45 -10.70
CA GLY A 325 -17.30 15.77 -11.28
C GLY A 325 -17.19 14.24 -11.34
N LEU A 326 -16.10 13.66 -10.83
CA LEU A 326 -15.81 12.23 -10.95
C LEU A 326 -16.35 11.42 -9.77
N ALA A 327 -16.76 10.18 -10.08
CA ALA A 327 -17.04 9.17 -9.07
C ALA A 327 -15.75 8.65 -8.43
N PHE A 328 -15.87 8.19 -7.20
CA PHE A 328 -14.82 7.44 -6.53
C PHE A 328 -14.90 5.97 -6.90
N GLU A 329 -13.75 5.32 -6.94
CA GLU A 329 -13.62 3.88 -6.94
C GLU A 329 -12.75 3.48 -5.74
N ASN A 330 -13.36 2.79 -4.79
CA ASN A 330 -12.63 2.21 -3.67
C ASN A 330 -12.00 0.89 -4.11
N MET A 331 -10.78 0.64 -3.64
CA MET A 331 -10.04 -0.58 -3.92
C MET A 331 -9.53 -1.17 -2.61
N TYR A 332 -10.03 -2.35 -2.27
CA TYR A 332 -9.56 -3.14 -1.15
C TYR A 332 -8.61 -4.24 -1.64
N GLY A 333 -7.55 -4.46 -0.87
CA GLY A 333 -6.53 -5.43 -1.19
C GLY A 333 -5.55 -5.65 -0.04
N ALA A 334 -4.77 -6.71 -0.18
CA ALA A 334 -3.70 -7.07 0.73
C ALA A 334 -2.52 -7.63 -0.08
N THR A 335 -1.33 -7.61 0.51
CA THR A 335 -0.15 -8.21 -0.12
C THR A 335 -0.39 -9.69 -0.39
N GLU A 336 -1.00 -10.41 0.55
CA GLU A 336 -1.31 -11.83 0.47
C GLU A 336 -2.34 -12.16 -0.62
N LEU A 337 -3.13 -11.19 -1.07
CA LEU A 337 -4.09 -11.37 -2.17
C LEU A 337 -3.49 -11.08 -3.55
N GLY A 338 -2.20 -10.73 -3.60
CA GLY A 338 -1.51 -10.23 -4.79
C GLY A 338 -1.86 -8.78 -5.12
N GLY A 339 -2.48 -8.04 -4.21
CA GLY A 339 -2.94 -6.66 -4.42
C GLY A 339 -4.45 -6.53 -4.28
N ILE A 340 -5.09 -5.89 -5.27
CA ILE A 340 -6.52 -5.54 -5.25
C ILE A 340 -7.37 -6.79 -5.46
N ALA A 341 -8.39 -6.99 -4.62
CA ALA A 341 -9.30 -8.13 -4.69
C ALA A 341 -10.78 -7.71 -4.76
N ILE A 342 -11.14 -6.57 -4.17
CA ILE A 342 -12.49 -6.02 -4.20
C ILE A 342 -12.37 -4.56 -4.64
N ARG A 343 -13.22 -4.14 -5.57
CA ARG A 343 -13.29 -2.74 -6.01
C ARG A 343 -14.70 -2.34 -6.37
N GLY A 344 -14.98 -1.05 -6.33
CA GLY A 344 -16.23 -0.52 -6.86
C GLY A 344 -16.44 0.94 -6.50
N SER A 345 -17.43 1.54 -7.14
CA SER A 345 -17.89 2.88 -6.78
C SER A 345 -18.85 2.78 -5.60
N PRO A 346 -18.52 3.37 -4.44
CA PRO A 346 -19.31 3.18 -3.24
C PRO A 346 -20.70 3.83 -3.37
N THR A 347 -21.76 3.04 -3.23
CA THR A 347 -23.13 3.57 -3.07
C THR A 347 -23.47 3.83 -1.61
N MET A 348 -22.66 3.30 -0.69
CA MET A 348 -22.79 3.43 0.76
C MET A 348 -21.45 3.82 1.41
N GLN A 349 -21.50 4.45 2.58
CA GLN A 349 -20.30 4.78 3.34
C GLN A 349 -19.53 3.50 3.70
N ARG A 350 -18.20 3.53 3.55
CA ARG A 350 -17.29 2.39 3.78
C ARG A 350 -17.48 1.19 2.84
N SER A 351 -18.31 1.30 1.81
CA SER A 351 -18.36 0.28 0.75
C SER A 351 -17.00 0.18 0.06
N ILE A 352 -16.48 -1.04 -0.04
CA ILE A 352 -15.28 -1.38 -0.80
C ILE A 352 -15.63 -1.97 -2.18
N GLY A 353 -16.92 -2.11 -2.48
CA GLY A 353 -17.45 -2.59 -3.76
C GLY A 353 -17.64 -4.10 -3.82
N ALA A 354 -17.33 -4.69 -4.97
CA ALA A 354 -17.56 -6.11 -5.27
C ALA A 354 -16.26 -6.82 -5.69
N PRO A 355 -16.20 -8.17 -5.59
CA PRO A 355 -15.01 -8.93 -5.96
C PRO A 355 -14.63 -8.71 -7.43
N THR A 356 -13.32 -8.59 -7.71
CA THR A 356 -12.82 -8.55 -9.10
C THR A 356 -12.99 -9.91 -9.78
N PRO A 357 -12.94 -9.99 -11.13
CA PRO A 357 -13.03 -11.27 -11.84
C PRO A 357 -12.09 -12.34 -11.27
N GLY A 358 -12.62 -13.54 -11.03
CA GLY A 358 -11.88 -14.67 -10.46
C GLY A 358 -11.71 -14.64 -8.93
N VAL A 359 -12.05 -13.54 -8.25
CA VAL A 359 -12.01 -13.46 -6.78
C VAL A 359 -13.29 -14.00 -6.17
N LYS A 360 -13.15 -14.82 -5.12
CA LYS A 360 -14.26 -15.34 -4.32
C LYS A 360 -14.11 -14.86 -2.88
N VAL A 361 -15.23 -14.48 -2.26
CA VAL A 361 -15.25 -13.96 -0.90
C VAL A 361 -16.29 -14.75 -0.10
N LYS A 362 -15.89 -15.20 1.09
CA LYS A 362 -16.78 -15.74 2.13
C LYS A 362 -16.77 -14.78 3.31
N LEU A 363 -17.88 -14.73 4.05
CA LEU A 363 -17.97 -14.06 5.35
C LEU A 363 -18.19 -15.11 6.42
N SER A 364 -17.50 -14.97 7.56
CA SER A 364 -17.50 -16.00 8.62
C SER A 364 -18.86 -16.21 9.29
N GLU A 365 -19.77 -15.25 9.23
CA GLU A 365 -21.08 -15.26 9.93
C GLU A 365 -22.23 -15.02 8.94
N GLY A 366 -22.16 -15.65 7.76
CA GLY A 366 -23.21 -15.58 6.73
C GLY A 366 -23.11 -14.32 5.89
N SER A 367 -23.87 -13.27 6.24
CA SER A 367 -23.84 -11.98 5.53
C SER A 367 -22.94 -10.93 6.19
N SER A 368 -22.28 -11.26 7.30
CA SER A 368 -21.32 -10.40 7.99
C SER A 368 -20.18 -11.22 8.61
N GLY A 369 -19.15 -10.55 9.12
CA GLY A 369 -18.03 -11.18 9.83
C GLY A 369 -16.69 -10.99 9.14
N GLU A 370 -15.72 -11.86 9.43
CA GLU A 370 -14.39 -11.80 8.83
C GLU A 370 -14.45 -12.18 7.34
N MET A 371 -13.83 -11.38 6.49
CA MET A 371 -13.64 -11.69 5.07
C MET A 371 -12.58 -12.78 4.90
N ILE A 372 -12.96 -13.87 4.23
CA ILE A 372 -12.08 -14.96 3.85
C ILE A 372 -12.07 -15.03 2.32
N ILE A 373 -10.92 -14.76 1.70
CA ILE A 373 -10.84 -14.40 0.28
C ILE A 373 -9.96 -15.38 -0.50
N GLN A 374 -10.44 -15.85 -1.65
CA GLN A 374 -9.64 -16.51 -2.65
C GLN A 374 -9.39 -15.58 -3.84
N SER A 375 -8.12 -15.37 -4.18
CA SER A 375 -7.67 -14.58 -5.33
C SER A 375 -6.84 -15.46 -6.28
N PRO A 376 -6.94 -15.29 -7.61
CA PRO A 376 -6.05 -15.97 -8.58
C PRO A 376 -4.56 -15.67 -8.36
N TYR A 377 -4.25 -14.57 -7.67
CA TYR A 377 -2.88 -14.07 -7.42
C TYR A 377 -2.50 -14.16 -5.94
N MET A 378 -3.19 -14.99 -5.17
CA MET A 378 -2.88 -15.20 -3.76
C MET A 378 -1.42 -15.61 -3.56
N PHE A 379 -0.85 -15.23 -2.43
CA PHE A 379 0.47 -15.65 -2.01
C PHE A 379 0.59 -17.18 -1.99
N LEU A 380 1.82 -17.65 -2.21
CA LEU A 380 2.17 -19.06 -2.17
C LEU A 380 2.42 -19.52 -0.72
N TYR A 381 3.23 -18.75 0.01
CA TYR A 381 3.58 -19.01 1.40
C TYR A 381 4.28 -17.79 2.02
N TYR A 382 4.41 -17.78 3.35
CA TYR A 382 5.33 -16.90 4.06
C TYR A 382 6.73 -17.53 4.12
N LEU A 383 7.78 -16.75 3.85
CA LEU A 383 9.17 -17.21 3.88
C LEU A 383 9.55 -17.85 5.22
N ASP A 384 10.06 -19.08 5.16
CA ASP A 384 10.52 -19.89 6.29
C ASP A 384 9.52 -19.87 7.45
N ASN A 385 8.22 -19.99 7.15
CA ASN A 385 7.15 -20.01 8.16
C ASN A 385 5.89 -20.76 7.67
N GLU A 386 6.00 -22.08 7.61
CA GLU A 386 4.88 -22.94 7.20
C GLU A 386 3.69 -22.87 8.17
N ASP A 387 3.93 -22.79 9.48
CA ASP A 387 2.87 -22.69 10.48
C ASP A 387 2.04 -21.43 10.27
N MET A 388 2.69 -20.29 10.04
CA MET A 388 1.99 -19.04 9.73
C MET A 388 1.26 -19.10 8.40
N THR A 389 1.80 -19.83 7.42
CA THR A 389 1.15 -20.06 6.13
C THR A 389 -0.14 -20.87 6.31
N ARG A 390 -0.06 -22.01 7.01
CA ARG A 390 -1.24 -22.83 7.35
C ARG A 390 -2.25 -22.05 8.18
N ALA A 391 -1.79 -21.30 9.18
CA ALA A 391 -2.64 -20.51 10.05
C ALA A 391 -3.31 -19.32 9.34
N ALA A 392 -2.78 -18.84 8.21
CA ALA A 392 -3.36 -17.76 7.43
C ALA A 392 -4.47 -18.23 6.48
N LEU A 393 -4.59 -19.54 6.22
CA LEU A 393 -5.58 -20.10 5.32
C LEU A 393 -6.74 -20.76 6.08
N ASP A 394 -7.92 -20.81 5.47
CA ASP A 394 -9.02 -21.69 5.88
C ASP A 394 -8.80 -23.12 5.32
N PRO A 395 -9.60 -24.12 5.74
CA PRO A 395 -9.47 -25.49 5.24
C PRO A 395 -9.62 -25.64 3.71
N ASP A 396 -10.28 -24.68 3.05
CA ASP A 396 -10.47 -24.66 1.59
C ASP A 396 -9.36 -23.88 0.86
N GLY A 397 -8.35 -23.38 1.58
CA GLY A 397 -7.23 -22.62 1.03
C GLY A 397 -7.53 -21.14 0.75
N TYR A 398 -8.54 -20.55 1.39
CA TYR A 398 -8.84 -19.13 1.28
C TYR A 398 -8.07 -18.34 2.35
N TYR A 399 -7.61 -17.14 2.00
CA TYR A 399 -6.87 -16.30 2.94
C TYR A 399 -7.81 -15.62 3.95
N LYS A 400 -7.53 -15.83 5.24
CA LYS A 400 -8.19 -15.13 6.36
C LYS A 400 -7.59 -13.74 6.52
N THR A 401 -8.34 -12.74 6.11
CA THR A 401 -7.83 -11.36 6.00
C THR A 401 -7.63 -10.67 7.34
N GLY A 402 -8.32 -11.14 8.40
CA GLY A 402 -8.47 -10.44 9.67
C GLY A 402 -9.30 -9.16 9.57
N ASP A 403 -10.01 -8.93 8.46
CA ASP A 403 -10.83 -7.74 8.20
C ASP A 403 -12.33 -8.08 8.27
N LEU A 404 -13.10 -7.28 9.02
CA LEU A 404 -14.55 -7.43 9.18
C LEU A 404 -15.31 -6.67 8.10
N ALA A 405 -16.33 -7.31 7.53
CA ALA A 405 -17.23 -6.70 6.57
C ALA A 405 -18.68 -7.23 6.68
N GLU A 406 -19.60 -6.54 6.03
CA GLU A 406 -20.99 -6.94 5.82
C GLU A 406 -21.31 -6.88 4.33
N LEU A 407 -21.99 -7.88 3.78
CA LEU A 407 -22.53 -7.85 2.42
C LEU A 407 -23.92 -7.20 2.43
N LYS A 408 -24.02 -6.01 1.84
CA LYS A 408 -25.26 -5.24 1.78
C LYS A 408 -25.51 -4.76 0.35
N ASN A 409 -26.69 -5.05 -0.19
CA ASN A 409 -27.08 -4.65 -1.55
C ASN A 409 -26.06 -5.04 -2.65
N GLY A 410 -25.37 -6.18 -2.49
CA GLY A 410 -24.35 -6.63 -3.44
C GLY A 410 -22.97 -5.98 -3.28
N GLU A 411 -22.79 -5.11 -2.29
CA GLU A 411 -21.52 -4.47 -1.95
C GLU A 411 -21.01 -4.91 -0.58
N TYR A 412 -19.69 -5.05 -0.44
CA TYR A 412 -19.04 -5.30 0.84
C TYR A 412 -18.79 -3.98 1.56
N VAL A 413 -19.32 -3.84 2.78
CA VAL A 413 -19.12 -2.69 3.66
C VAL A 413 -18.06 -3.03 4.69
N PHE A 414 -16.95 -2.28 4.72
CA PHE A 414 -15.81 -2.55 5.60
C PHE A 414 -16.01 -1.96 7.01
N HIS A 415 -15.74 -2.77 8.04
CA HIS A 415 -15.89 -2.38 9.45
C HIS A 415 -14.58 -2.22 10.24
N GLY A 416 -13.46 -2.70 9.70
CA GLY A 416 -12.14 -2.63 10.35
C GLY A 416 -11.50 -3.99 10.59
N ARG A 417 -10.31 -4.02 11.19
CA ARG A 417 -9.62 -5.25 11.60
C ARG A 417 -10.28 -5.93 12.80
N ALA A 418 -10.56 -7.23 12.68
CA ALA A 418 -11.12 -8.07 13.72
C ALA A 418 -10.26 -8.14 14.99
N SER A 419 -8.93 -8.03 14.86
CA SER A 419 -8.00 -8.14 15.98
C SER A 419 -7.68 -6.82 16.68
N SER A 420 -7.94 -5.68 16.04
CA SER A 420 -7.32 -4.42 16.48
C SER A 420 -8.08 -3.13 16.18
N ASP A 421 -9.19 -3.13 15.45
CA ASP A 421 -9.97 -1.92 15.14
C ASP A 421 -11.31 -1.84 15.85
N TYR A 422 -11.41 -2.46 17.04
CA TYR A 422 -12.53 -2.25 17.94
C TYR A 422 -12.04 -1.92 19.34
N ILE A 423 -12.89 -1.22 20.10
CA ILE A 423 -12.75 -1.02 21.54
C ILE A 423 -13.79 -1.88 22.23
N LEU A 424 -13.37 -2.65 23.23
CA LEU A 424 -14.28 -3.41 24.08
C LEU A 424 -14.67 -2.56 25.29
N CYS A 425 -15.84 -1.94 25.23
CA CYS A 425 -16.40 -1.10 26.30
C CYS A 425 -17.55 -1.86 26.99
N GLY A 426 -17.23 -2.59 28.05
CA GLY A 426 -18.13 -3.54 28.70
C GLY A 426 -18.47 -4.68 27.73
N ILE A 427 -19.76 -4.83 27.41
CA ILE A 427 -20.25 -5.80 26.43
C ILE A 427 -20.28 -5.26 25.00
N LEU A 428 -19.98 -3.97 24.81
CA LEU A 428 -20.11 -3.29 23.53
C LEU A 428 -18.79 -3.33 22.76
N ARG A 429 -18.88 -3.54 21.44
CA ARG A 429 -17.77 -3.38 20.51
C ARG A 429 -17.94 -2.08 19.75
N ILE A 430 -17.05 -1.12 19.98
CA ILE A 430 -17.05 0.17 19.29
C ILE A 430 -16.10 0.08 18.10
N PRO A 431 -16.56 0.16 16.84
CA PRO A 431 -15.69 0.16 15.67
C PRO A 431 -14.85 1.44 15.61
N MET A 432 -13.53 1.32 15.76
CA MET A 432 -12.64 2.49 15.81
C MET A 432 -12.64 3.27 14.50
N VAL A 433 -12.70 2.58 13.36
CA VAL A 433 -12.71 3.20 12.02
C VAL A 433 -13.91 4.14 11.83
N GLU A 434 -15.06 3.80 12.40
CA GLU A 434 -16.29 4.60 12.31
C GLU A 434 -16.19 5.88 13.14
N VAL A 435 -15.63 5.77 14.34
CA VAL A 435 -15.37 6.91 15.22
C VAL A 435 -14.28 7.82 14.61
N GLU A 436 -13.19 7.24 14.10
CA GLU A 436 -12.10 7.96 13.42
C GLU A 436 -12.63 8.72 12.19
N SER A 437 -13.42 8.06 11.33
CA SER A 437 -14.02 8.72 10.16
C SER A 437 -14.94 9.86 10.56
N SER A 438 -15.73 9.71 11.63
CA SER A 438 -16.67 10.73 12.09
C SER A 438 -15.96 11.92 12.73
N LEU A 439 -14.86 11.67 13.45
CA LEU A 439 -13.96 12.71 13.98
C LEU A 439 -13.31 13.49 12.83
N MET A 440 -12.76 12.80 11.84
CA MET A 440 -12.12 13.44 10.67
C MET A 440 -13.10 14.30 9.84
N ASP A 441 -14.40 14.03 9.92
CA ASP A 441 -15.46 14.82 9.30
C ASP A 441 -15.85 16.09 10.08
N LEU A 442 -15.28 16.31 11.28
CA LEU A 442 -15.49 17.56 12.03
C LEU A 442 -14.63 18.68 11.44
N PRO A 443 -15.18 19.89 11.25
CA PRO A 443 -14.52 20.95 10.48
C PRO A 443 -13.23 21.45 11.11
N TYR A 444 -13.07 21.30 12.43
CA TYR A 444 -11.91 21.75 13.22
C TYR A 444 -10.86 20.66 13.48
N ILE A 445 -11.11 19.39 13.08
CA ILE A 445 -10.16 18.28 13.27
C ILE A 445 -9.29 18.11 12.02
N ALA A 446 -7.97 18.04 12.21
CA ALA A 446 -6.96 17.82 11.18
C ALA A 446 -6.47 16.37 11.13
N GLU A 447 -6.31 15.75 12.29
CA GLU A 447 -5.92 14.35 12.44
C GLU A 447 -6.71 13.71 13.60
N ALA A 448 -7.05 12.43 13.48
CA ALA A 448 -7.68 11.66 14.54
C ALA A 448 -7.15 10.23 14.57
N CYS A 449 -6.93 9.71 15.77
CA CYS A 449 -6.68 8.31 16.05
C CYS A 449 -7.55 7.90 17.25
N VAL A 450 -8.24 6.77 17.12
CA VAL A 450 -9.04 6.20 18.20
C VAL A 450 -8.32 4.97 18.74
N VAL A 451 -8.29 4.87 20.07
CA VAL A 451 -7.67 3.78 20.83
C VAL A 451 -8.57 3.35 21.98
N GLY A 452 -8.48 2.07 22.35
CA GLY A 452 -9.12 1.55 23.55
C GLY A 452 -8.25 1.85 24.77
N VAL A 453 -8.63 2.85 25.57
CA VAL A 453 -7.91 3.21 26.80
C VAL A 453 -8.33 2.27 27.91
N PRO A 454 -7.44 1.46 28.52
CA PRO A 454 -7.84 0.49 29.54
C PRO A 454 -8.57 1.14 30.72
N ASP A 455 -9.65 0.51 31.18
CA ASP A 455 -10.44 0.95 32.35
C ASP A 455 -10.91 -0.26 33.16
N TYR A 456 -10.86 -0.12 34.49
CA TYR A 456 -11.20 -1.21 35.42
C TYR A 456 -12.67 -1.67 35.35
N THR A 457 -13.58 -0.79 34.93
CA THR A 457 -15.03 -1.06 34.94
C THR A 457 -15.56 -1.37 33.55
N ALA A 458 -15.11 -0.63 32.55
CA ALA A 458 -15.54 -0.74 31.17
C ALA A 458 -14.64 -1.64 30.32
N ILE A 459 -13.61 -2.28 30.88
CA ILE A 459 -12.53 -2.96 30.13
C ILE A 459 -11.67 -1.95 29.35
N GLN A 460 -12.28 -1.21 28.42
CA GLN A 460 -11.69 -0.08 27.73
C GLN A 460 -12.70 1.06 27.56
N LEU A 461 -12.20 2.29 27.56
CA LEU A 461 -12.92 3.50 27.17
C LEU A 461 -12.54 3.90 25.75
N CYS A 462 -13.46 4.54 25.03
CA CYS A 462 -13.18 5.11 23.73
C CYS A 462 -12.31 6.36 23.87
N GLY A 463 -11.01 6.23 23.59
CA GLY A 463 -10.05 7.33 23.60
C GLY A 463 -9.85 7.93 22.22
N ALA A 464 -9.93 9.25 22.12
CA ALA A 464 -9.65 10.00 20.91
C ALA A 464 -8.38 10.86 21.10
N LEU A 465 -7.36 10.62 20.27
CA LEU A 465 -6.20 11.49 20.12
C LEU A 465 -6.39 12.30 18.85
N VAL A 466 -6.52 13.62 18.97
CA VAL A 466 -6.87 14.48 17.84
C VAL A 466 -5.93 15.67 17.71
N ARG A 467 -5.64 16.08 16.47
CA ARG A 467 -5.02 17.37 16.18
C ARG A 467 -6.08 18.33 15.66
N LEU A 468 -6.08 19.55 16.18
CA LEU A 468 -6.91 20.63 15.65
C LEU A 468 -6.27 21.29 14.42
N LYS A 469 -7.08 21.86 13.54
CA LYS A 469 -6.57 22.71 12.45
C LYS A 469 -5.97 23.99 13.01
N LYS A 470 -4.92 24.52 12.36
CA LYS A 470 -4.14 25.70 12.82
C LYS A 470 -5.00 26.95 13.09
N HIS A 471 -6.11 27.11 12.37
CA HIS A 471 -7.00 28.27 12.49
C HIS A 471 -8.21 28.04 13.40
N THR A 472 -8.17 27.01 14.26
CA THR A 472 -9.27 26.74 15.21
C THR A 472 -9.21 27.77 16.33
N GLN A 473 -10.07 28.79 16.26
CA GLN A 473 -10.13 29.89 17.24
C GLN A 473 -10.90 29.53 18.51
N GLN A 474 -11.72 28.49 18.47
CA GLN A 474 -12.56 28.06 19.60
C GLN A 474 -11.84 27.02 20.45
N GLN A 475 -12.04 27.09 21.76
CA GLN A 475 -11.60 26.02 22.66
C GLN A 475 -12.41 24.75 22.37
N ILE A 476 -11.76 23.74 21.82
CA ILE A 476 -12.37 22.44 21.55
C ILE A 476 -12.21 21.56 22.78
N THR A 477 -13.33 21.06 23.30
CA THR A 477 -13.39 20.17 24.47
C THR A 477 -14.02 18.84 24.09
N LEU A 478 -13.86 17.84 24.96
CA LEU A 478 -14.51 16.54 24.81
C LEU A 478 -16.04 16.68 24.74
N ALA A 479 -16.63 17.53 25.57
CA ALA A 479 -18.07 17.78 25.57
C ALA A 479 -18.56 18.30 24.21
N ARG A 480 -17.80 19.22 23.60
CA ARG A 480 -18.11 19.75 22.27
C ARG A 480 -18.02 18.69 21.18
N ILE A 481 -16.92 17.92 21.15
CA ILE A 481 -16.73 16.83 20.19
C ILE A 481 -17.86 15.81 20.31
N ARG A 482 -18.21 15.39 21.53
CA ARG A 482 -19.32 14.46 21.77
C ARG A 482 -20.65 15.02 21.24
N SER A 483 -20.94 16.29 21.51
CA SER A 483 -22.16 16.95 21.00
C SER A 483 -22.22 16.96 19.47
N ASP A 484 -21.11 17.31 18.80
CA ASP A 484 -21.07 17.38 17.33
C ASP A 484 -21.10 15.99 16.65
N LEU A 485 -20.70 14.94 17.38
CA LEU A 485 -20.74 13.55 16.92
C LEU A 485 -22.08 12.85 17.20
N ALA A 486 -22.85 13.29 18.20
CA ALA A 486 -24.10 12.64 18.61
C ALA A 486 -25.18 12.61 17.50
N ALA A 487 -25.08 13.48 16.50
CA ALA A 487 -25.95 13.46 15.33
C ALA A 487 -25.64 12.34 14.32
N ARG A 488 -24.46 11.71 14.43
CA ARG A 488 -23.93 10.73 13.45
C ARG A 488 -23.60 9.37 14.07
N LEU A 489 -23.28 9.34 15.35
CA LEU A 489 -22.88 8.14 16.07
C LEU A 489 -23.83 7.85 17.23
N PRO A 490 -24.15 6.57 17.49
CA PRO A 490 -24.80 6.17 18.73
C PRO A 490 -24.02 6.64 19.96
N LEU A 491 -24.73 6.95 21.05
CA LEU A 491 -24.16 7.49 22.29
C LEU A 491 -22.98 6.65 22.83
N TYR A 492 -23.06 5.32 22.69
CA TYR A 492 -22.05 4.40 23.20
C TYR A 492 -20.74 4.41 22.39
N MET A 493 -20.75 4.90 21.15
CA MET A 493 -19.55 5.03 20.31
C MET A 493 -18.82 6.36 20.54
N LEU A 494 -19.44 7.32 21.23
CA LEU A 494 -18.86 8.64 21.42
C LEU A 494 -17.59 8.57 22.29
N PRO A 495 -16.51 9.31 21.93
CA PRO A 495 -15.30 9.36 22.74
C PRO A 495 -15.62 9.67 24.20
N THR A 496 -15.02 8.91 25.11
CA THR A 496 -15.14 9.10 26.56
C THR A 496 -13.87 9.74 27.14
N VAL A 497 -12.75 9.61 26.41
CA VAL A 497 -11.45 10.18 26.75
C VAL A 497 -10.94 10.95 25.52
N LEU A 498 -10.38 12.14 25.72
CA LEU A 498 -9.82 13.00 24.67
C LEU A 498 -8.42 13.47 25.06
N ARG A 499 -7.50 13.43 24.11
CA ARG A 499 -6.18 14.09 24.18
C ARG A 499 -5.98 14.93 22.92
N LEU A 500 -5.68 16.22 23.09
CA LEU A 500 -5.39 17.14 21.97
C LEU A 500 -3.89 17.19 21.67
N LEU A 501 -3.43 16.75 20.50
CA LEU A 501 -2.02 16.85 20.11
C LEU A 501 -1.53 18.31 20.15
N LYS A 502 -0.48 18.54 20.93
CA LYS A 502 0.21 19.82 21.07
C LYS A 502 1.12 20.08 19.85
N GLU A 503 1.64 21.29 19.78
CA GLU A 503 2.66 21.63 18.80
C GLU A 503 3.92 20.78 19.04
N GLY A 504 4.48 20.20 17.97
CA GLY A 504 5.63 19.28 18.03
C GLY A 504 5.30 17.81 18.33
N GLU A 505 4.11 17.50 18.84
CA GLU A 505 3.64 16.11 18.98
C GLU A 505 3.12 15.58 17.64
N HIS A 506 3.22 14.26 17.38
CA HIS A 506 2.81 13.65 16.11
C HIS A 506 2.14 12.29 16.32
N LEU A 507 1.17 11.94 15.46
CA LEU A 507 0.65 10.58 15.43
C LEU A 507 1.76 9.60 15.05
N LEU A 508 2.07 8.69 15.96
CA LEU A 508 3.14 7.71 15.78
C LEU A 508 2.77 6.72 14.67
N ARG A 509 3.68 6.55 13.71
CA ARG A 509 3.49 5.67 12.56
C ARG A 509 4.69 4.75 12.41
N ASN A 510 4.45 3.56 11.87
CA ASN A 510 5.53 2.67 11.48
C ASN A 510 6.15 3.11 10.14
N HIS A 511 7.23 2.44 9.71
CA HIS A 511 7.88 2.68 8.42
C HIS A 511 6.93 2.55 7.22
N ALA A 512 5.79 1.86 7.37
CA ALA A 512 4.73 1.72 6.38
C ALA A 512 3.67 2.84 6.43
N GLY A 513 3.87 3.89 7.24
CA GLY A 513 2.91 4.99 7.43
C GLY A 513 1.64 4.65 8.22
N LYS A 514 1.51 3.40 8.71
CA LYS A 514 0.38 2.94 9.52
C LYS A 514 0.53 3.38 10.98
N LEU A 515 -0.58 3.73 11.63
CA LEU A 515 -0.59 4.16 13.04
C LEU A 515 -0.12 3.04 13.98
N LYS A 516 0.79 3.36 14.91
CA LYS A 516 1.20 2.46 16.00
C LYS A 516 0.31 2.70 17.22
N LYS A 517 -0.92 2.17 17.20
CA LYS A 517 -1.94 2.43 18.24
C LYS A 517 -1.49 2.05 19.66
N GLN A 518 -0.66 1.03 19.82
CA GLN A 518 -0.08 0.62 21.11
C GLN A 518 0.91 1.66 21.65
N ASP A 519 1.85 2.10 20.81
CA ASP A 519 2.79 3.18 21.17
C ASP A 519 2.03 4.47 21.49
N ILE A 520 1.01 4.81 20.69
CA ILE A 520 0.14 5.97 20.92
C ILE A 520 -0.55 5.86 22.28
N LEU A 521 -1.08 4.68 22.63
CA LEU A 521 -1.73 4.42 23.91
C LEU A 521 -0.74 4.61 25.08
N GLY A 522 0.49 4.13 24.93
CA GLY A 522 1.55 4.31 25.93
C GLY A 522 1.99 5.77 26.08
N GLU A 523 2.30 6.45 24.98
CA GLU A 523 2.86 7.80 24.97
C GLU A 523 1.83 8.87 25.38
N TYR A 524 0.61 8.81 24.83
CA TYR A 524 -0.37 9.89 24.97
C TYR A 524 -1.45 9.64 26.04
N PHE A 525 -1.69 8.38 26.41
CA PHE A 525 -2.66 8.00 27.45
C PHE A 525 -2.01 7.32 28.66
N GLY A 526 -0.68 7.19 28.66
CA GLY A 526 0.12 6.71 29.79
C GLY A 526 0.03 5.22 30.08
N SER A 527 -0.68 4.44 29.25
CA SER A 527 -0.94 3.02 29.50
C SER A 527 0.20 2.17 28.96
N ALA A 528 1.22 1.93 29.79
CA ALA A 528 2.18 0.86 29.57
C ALA A 528 1.54 -0.50 29.96
N ASP A 529 1.68 -1.51 29.10
CA ASP A 529 1.28 -2.91 29.34
C ASP A 529 -0.23 -3.19 29.47
N GLY A 530 -1.09 -2.33 28.92
CA GLY A 530 -2.54 -2.56 28.88
C GLY A 530 -3.24 -2.49 30.24
N LYS A 531 -2.58 -1.95 31.27
CA LYS A 531 -3.16 -1.73 32.59
C LYS A 531 -3.78 -0.34 32.68
N PRO A 532 -4.93 -0.17 33.35
CA PRO A 532 -5.52 1.14 33.57
C PRO A 532 -4.59 2.00 34.42
N THR A 533 -4.36 3.23 34.00
CA THR A 533 -3.43 4.15 34.66
C THR A 533 -4.17 4.97 35.70
N CYS A 534 -3.59 5.10 36.90
CA CYS A 534 -4.12 6.00 37.93
C CYS A 534 -3.71 7.48 37.71
N ARG A 535 -2.82 7.73 36.73
CA ARG A 535 -2.35 9.08 36.39
C ARG A 535 -3.04 9.54 35.11
N VAL A 536 -4.12 10.30 35.27
CA VAL A 536 -4.70 11.08 34.17
C VAL A 536 -3.76 12.27 33.96
N SER A 537 -3.04 12.30 32.82
CA SER A 537 -2.30 13.49 32.42
C SER A 537 -3.24 14.70 32.45
N PRO A 538 -2.81 15.89 32.91
CA PRO A 538 -3.66 17.08 32.91
C PRO A 538 -4.17 17.46 31.51
N ASP A 539 -3.55 16.93 30.46
CA ASP A 539 -3.94 17.15 29.07
C ASP A 539 -5.05 16.20 28.57
N ILE A 540 -5.53 15.29 29.41
CA ILE A 540 -6.58 14.33 29.08
C ILE A 540 -7.91 14.79 29.68
N GLU A 541 -8.88 15.04 28.80
CA GLU A 541 -10.27 15.22 29.20
C GLU A 541 -10.98 13.88 29.25
N GLN A 542 -11.79 13.65 30.28
CA GLN A 542 -12.62 12.46 30.41
C GLN A 542 -14.01 12.87 30.87
N CYS A 543 -15.05 12.40 30.19
CA CYS A 543 -16.43 12.63 30.63
C CYS A 543 -16.86 11.57 31.64
N ALA A 544 -18.01 11.79 32.29
CA ALA A 544 -18.62 10.76 33.13
C ALA A 544 -18.73 9.44 32.35
N ARG A 545 -18.42 8.34 33.02
CA ARG A 545 -18.48 7.00 32.42
C ARG A 545 -19.87 6.80 31.82
N PRO A 546 -19.99 6.23 30.60
CA PRO A 546 -21.31 5.92 30.07
C PRO A 546 -22.04 5.03 31.09
N ASN A 547 -23.26 5.42 31.47
CA ASN A 547 -24.12 4.55 32.25
C ASN A 547 -24.39 3.31 31.40
N LEU A 548 -23.72 2.20 31.71
CA LEU A 548 -23.91 0.90 31.06
C LEU A 548 -25.27 0.27 31.44
N VAL A 549 -26.12 1.01 32.17
CA VAL A 549 -27.48 0.63 32.53
C VAL A 549 -28.43 1.13 31.44
N TRP A 550 -29.06 0.17 30.77
CA TRP A 550 -30.00 0.33 29.67
C TRP A 550 -31.03 1.45 29.91
N ALA A 551 -30.95 2.51 29.10
CA ALA A 551 -32.08 3.37 28.80
C ALA A 551 -32.54 3.08 27.36
N GLY A 552 -33.43 2.08 27.23
CA GLY A 552 -34.32 1.83 26.10
C GLY A 552 -33.80 2.04 24.68
N SER A 553 -33.10 1.05 24.11
CA SER A 553 -32.99 0.87 22.66
C SER A 553 -33.77 -0.37 22.21
N LYS A 554 -34.32 -0.31 20.99
CA LYS A 554 -35.28 -1.31 20.46
C LYS A 554 -34.58 -2.65 20.12
N PRO A 555 -35.30 -3.78 20.11
CA PRO A 555 -34.74 -5.14 19.99
C PRO A 555 -33.96 -5.47 18.70
N TRP A 556 -33.81 -4.55 17.75
CA TRP A 556 -33.17 -4.78 16.45
C TRP A 556 -32.04 -3.77 16.15
N ASP A 557 -31.50 -3.10 17.17
CA ASP A 557 -30.29 -2.27 17.03
C ASP A 557 -29.04 -3.17 17.00
N SER A 558 -28.72 -3.72 15.83
CA SER A 558 -27.63 -4.68 15.63
C SER A 558 -26.26 -4.00 15.61
N GLY A 559 -25.78 -3.58 16.79
CA GLY A 559 -24.37 -3.26 17.08
C GLY A 559 -23.67 -4.29 17.99
N GLY A 560 -24.39 -5.34 18.39
CA GLY A 560 -23.87 -6.46 19.16
C GLY A 560 -23.46 -7.61 18.25
N LEU A 561 -22.17 -7.70 17.92
CA LEU A 561 -21.57 -8.96 17.46
C LEU A 561 -21.57 -9.94 18.65
N GLN A 562 -22.71 -10.56 18.90
CA GLN A 562 -22.84 -11.69 19.83
C GLN A 562 -22.06 -12.87 19.25
N ARG A 563 -21.10 -13.37 20.02
CA ARG A 563 -20.88 -14.82 20.07
C ARG A 563 -21.43 -15.30 21.41
N ALA A 564 -22.18 -16.38 21.38
CA ALA A 564 -22.50 -17.19 22.54
C ALA A 564 -22.23 -18.64 22.19
N PRO A 565 -21.96 -19.49 23.18
CA PRO A 565 -20.78 -19.52 24.06
C PRO A 565 -19.52 -20.02 23.35
#